data_AF-A0A957SFY3-F1
#
_entry.id   AF-A0A957SFY3-F1
#
_cell.length_a   1.000
_cell.length_b   1.000
_cell.length_c   1.000
_cell.angle_alpha   90.00
_cell.angle_beta   90.00
_cell.angle_gamma   90.00
#
_symmetry.space_group_name_H-M   'P 1'
#
loop_
_entity.id
_entity.type
_entity.pdbx_description
1 polymer ?
#
loop_
_entity_poly.entity_id
_entity_poly.type
_entity_poly.pdbx_seq_one_letter_code
_entity_poly.pdbx_strand_id
1 'polypeptide(L)'
;ALGLHTVASLAKLYSEQVESIMDGPLEAVLATGANRLQMIVYAVIPQIIPPYISFTMYRWDINVRMSTIIGFAGGGGIGFLLQQNINLLNYRAASAQI
;
A
#
# COMPACT_ATOMS: atom_id res chain seq x y z
N ALA A 1 -5.22 -7.16 18.77
CA ALA A 1 -5.68 -8.25 17.90
C ALA A 1 -5.55 -7.90 16.42
N LEU A 2 -6.23 -6.85 15.91
CA LEU A 2 -6.17 -6.46 14.49
C LEU A 2 -4.77 -6.06 13.99
N GLY A 3 -4.03 -5.25 14.76
CA GLY A 3 -2.67 -4.82 14.39
C GLY A 3 -1.68 -5.98 14.24
N LEU A 4 -1.68 -6.91 15.20
CA LEU A 4 -0.85 -8.11 15.15
C LEU A 4 -1.21 -9.01 13.96
N HIS A 5 -2.51 -9.16 13.66
CA HIS A 5 -2.97 -9.90 12.49
C HIS A 5 -2.46 -9.27 11.19
N THR A 6 -2.61 -7.95 11.02
CA THR A 6 -2.12 -7.25 9.82
C THR A 6 -0.61 -7.31 9.64
N VAL A 7 0.16 -7.23 10.74
CA VAL A 7 1.63 -7.34 10.71
C VAL A 7 2.05 -8.77 10.36
N ALA A 8 1.39 -9.78 10.91
CA ALA A 8 1.67 -11.18 10.59
C ALA A 8 1.34 -11.52 9.12
N SER A 9 0.20 -11.08 8.61
CA SER A 9 -0.14 -11.27 7.18
C SER A 9 0.83 -10.56 6.25
N LEU A 10 1.28 -9.36 6.65
CA LEU A 10 2.31 -8.62 5.91
C LEU A 10 3.65 -9.34 5.88
N ALA A 11 4.11 -9.79 7.05
CA ALA A 11 5.38 -10.48 7.16
C ALA A 11 5.39 -11.73 6.28
N LYS A 12 4.27 -12.47 6.22
CA LYS A 12 4.12 -13.62 5.32
C LYS A 12 4.18 -13.22 3.84
N LEU A 13 3.41 -12.21 3.42
CA LEU A 13 3.44 -11.73 2.03
C LEU A 13 4.82 -11.23 1.62
N TYR A 14 5.53 -10.56 2.52
CA TYR A 14 6.89 -10.10 2.29
C TYR A 14 7.89 -11.26 2.20
N SER A 15 7.73 -12.29 3.03
CA SER A 15 8.53 -13.52 2.95
C SER A 15 8.32 -14.25 1.62
N GLU A 16 7.06 -14.44 1.21
CA GLU A 16 6.72 -15.09 -0.06
C GLU A 16 7.27 -14.31 -1.26
N GLN A 17 7.24 -12.97 -1.22
CA GLN A 17 7.81 -12.14 -2.28
C GLN A 17 9.34 -12.18 -2.34
N VAL A 18 10.00 -12.38 -1.19
CA VAL A 18 11.46 -12.58 -1.15
C VAL A 18 11.82 -13.99 -1.64
N GLU A 19 11.02 -15.00 -1.34
CA GLU A 19 11.21 -16.36 -1.86
C GLU A 19 10.86 -16.48 -3.35
N SER A 20 9.97 -15.62 -3.87
CA SER A 20 9.59 -15.62 -5.29
C SER A 20 10.53 -14.80 -6.18
N ILE A 21 11.64 -14.29 -5.64
CA ILE A 21 12.65 -13.59 -6.45
C ILE A 21 13.17 -14.59 -7.49
N MET A 22 13.11 -14.19 -8.77
CA MET A 22 13.64 -15.02 -9.83
C MET A 22 15.16 -15.05 -9.75
N ASP A 23 15.74 -16.24 -9.81
CA ASP A 23 17.20 -16.44 -9.80
C ASP A 23 17.87 -15.95 -11.09
N GLY A 24 17.14 -15.90 -12.21
CA GLY A 24 17.68 -15.46 -13.51
C GLY A 24 18.30 -14.06 -13.51
N PRO A 25 17.59 -13.01 -13.04
CA PRO A 25 18.18 -11.68 -12.83
C PRO A 25 19.38 -11.67 -11.88
N LEU A 26 19.42 -12.57 -10.89
CA LEU A 26 20.51 -12.69 -9.93
C LEU A 26 21.79 -13.23 -10.60
N GLU A 27 21.64 -14.31 -11.37
CA GLU A 27 22.70 -14.93 -12.15
C GLU A 27 23.20 -14.02 -13.27
N ALA A 28 22.30 -13.28 -13.93
CA ALA A 28 22.65 -12.31 -14.96
C ALA A 28 23.54 -11.18 -14.41
N VAL A 29 23.21 -10.64 -13.23
CA VAL A 29 24.04 -9.62 -12.58
C VAL A 29 25.38 -10.20 -12.12
N LEU A 30 25.41 -11.43 -11.59
CA LEU A 30 26.66 -12.12 -11.26
C LEU A 30 27.56 -12.35 -12.48
N ALA A 31 26.98 -12.74 -13.62
CA ALA A 31 27.72 -12.98 -14.86
C ALA A 31 28.40 -11.72 -15.40
N THR A 32 27.93 -10.52 -15.03
CA THR A 32 28.60 -9.25 -15.36
C THR A 32 29.81 -8.91 -14.48
N GLY A 33 30.13 -9.76 -13.48
CA GLY A 33 31.22 -9.51 -12.51
C GLY A 33 30.82 -8.61 -11.34
N ALA A 34 29.52 -8.41 -11.11
CA ALA A 34 29.01 -7.52 -10.09
C ALA A 34 29.22 -8.04 -8.65
N ASN A 35 29.47 -7.12 -7.71
CA ASN A 35 29.60 -7.45 -6.29
C ASN A 35 28.21 -7.71 -5.65
N ARG A 36 28.17 -8.38 -4.49
CA ARG A 36 26.94 -8.70 -3.73
C ARG A 36 26.03 -7.48 -3.48
N LEU A 37 26.61 -6.30 -3.24
CA LEU A 37 25.86 -5.05 -3.09
C LEU A 37 25.15 -4.63 -4.38
N GLN A 38 25.82 -4.77 -5.53
CA GLN A 38 25.23 -4.46 -6.83
C GLN A 38 24.14 -5.47 -7.19
N MET A 39 24.33 -6.74 -6.86
CA MET A 39 23.28 -7.77 -6.99
C MET A 39 22.02 -7.40 -6.20
N ILE A 40 22.15 -6.98 -4.93
CA ILE A 40 20.99 -6.57 -4.13
C ILE A 40 20.30 -5.37 -4.77
N VAL A 41 21.06 -4.34 -5.17
CA VAL A 41 20.48 -3.10 -5.70
C VAL A 41 19.84 -3.28 -7.08
N TYR A 42 20.43 -4.10 -7.95
CA TYR A 42 20.01 -4.20 -9.36
C TYR A 42 19.21 -5.45 -9.70
N ALA A 43 19.28 -6.51 -8.91
CA ALA A 43 18.49 -7.71 -9.12
C ALA A 43 17.35 -7.84 -8.09
N VAL A 44 17.60 -7.58 -6.81
CA VAL A 44 16.63 -7.84 -5.73
C VAL A 44 15.67 -6.67 -5.52
N ILE A 45 16.18 -5.46 -5.30
CA ILE A 45 15.36 -4.27 -5.02
C ILE A 45 14.29 -3.99 -6.10
N PRO A 46 14.60 -4.06 -7.42
CA PRO A 46 13.61 -3.77 -8.46
C PRO A 46 12.47 -4.79 -8.51
N GLN A 47 12.70 -6.03 -8.07
CA GLN A 47 11.67 -7.08 -8.02
C GLN A 47 10.72 -6.88 -6.84
N ILE A 48 11.22 -6.38 -5.71
CA ILE A 48 10.45 -6.23 -4.46
C ILE A 48 9.65 -4.92 -4.40
N ILE A 49 10.16 -3.83 -4.98
CA ILE A 49 9.53 -2.50 -4.89
C ILE A 49 8.09 -2.46 -5.48
N PRO A 50 7.84 -2.94 -6.71
CA PRO A 50 6.51 -2.80 -7.33
C PRO A 50 5.39 -3.52 -6.55
N PRO A 51 5.58 -4.76 -6.06
CA PRO A 51 4.61 -5.41 -5.16
C PRO A 51 4.38 -4.63 -3.86
N TYR A 52 5.44 -4.12 -3.23
CA TYR A 52 5.33 -3.39 -1.96
C TYR A 52 4.53 -2.10 -2.10
N ILE A 53 4.79 -1.33 -3.16
CA ILE A 53 4.02 -0.13 -3.48
C ILE A 53 2.56 -0.50 -3.72
N SER A 54 2.30 -1.56 -4.48
CA SER A 54 0.94 -2.05 -4.77
C SER A 54 0.18 -2.40 -3.48
N PHE A 55 0.79 -3.15 -2.56
CA PHE A 55 0.16 -3.50 -1.28
C PHE A 55 -0.08 -2.30 -0.37
N THR A 56 0.84 -1.34 -0.38
CA THR A 56 0.71 -0.10 0.40
C THR A 56 -0.45 0.74 -0.13
N MET A 57 -0.52 0.90 -1.46
CA MET A 57 -1.58 1.66 -2.11
C MET A 57 -2.95 0.98 -1.95
N TYR A 58 -2.99 -0.35 -2.03
CA TYR A 58 -4.20 -1.12 -1.77
C TYR A 58 -4.72 -0.93 -0.34
N ARG A 59 -3.84 -0.97 0.68
CA ARG A 59 -4.27 -0.68 2.06
C ARG A 59 -4.73 0.75 2.22
N TRP A 60 -4.06 1.69 1.58
CA TRP A 60 -4.45 3.09 1.62
C TRP A 60 -5.86 3.29 1.04
N ASP A 61 -6.19 2.68 -0.10
CA ASP A 61 -7.54 2.72 -0.67
C ASP A 61 -8.60 2.17 0.30
N ILE A 62 -8.33 1.01 0.90
CA ILE A 62 -9.23 0.40 1.89
C ILE A 62 -9.44 1.33 3.09
N ASN A 63 -8.36 1.93 3.61
CA ASN A 63 -8.45 2.83 4.75
C ASN A 63 -9.25 4.10 4.41
N VAL A 64 -9.08 4.66 3.21
CA VAL A 64 -9.87 5.82 2.75
C VAL A 64 -11.34 5.45 2.63
N ARG A 65 -11.66 4.31 2.02
CA ARG A 65 -13.05 3.82 1.88
C ARG A 65 -13.69 3.55 3.25
N MET A 66 -12.97 2.94 4.16
CA MET A 66 -13.44 2.64 5.51
C MET A 66 -13.64 3.92 6.33
N SER A 67 -12.76 4.93 6.18
CA SER A 67 -12.93 6.24 6.83
C SER A 67 -14.21 6.94 6.39
N THR A 68 -14.61 6.79 5.13
CA THR A 68 -15.90 7.29 4.67
C THR A 68 -17.05 6.59 5.38
N ILE A 69 -17.07 5.25 5.38
CA ILE A 69 -18.14 4.45 6.02
C ILE A 69 -18.25 4.77 7.53
N ILE A 70 -17.13 4.77 8.24
CA ILE A 70 -17.08 5.10 9.68
C ILE A 70 -17.51 6.55 9.92
N GLY A 71 -17.11 7.48 9.05
CA GLY A 71 -17.50 8.88 9.12
C GLY A 71 -19.03 9.08 8.97
N PHE A 72 -19.68 8.32 8.10
CA PHE A 72 -21.15 8.27 8.01
C PHE A 72 -21.79 7.65 9.26
N ALA A 73 -21.17 6.62 9.86
CA ALA A 73 -21.64 5.98 11.08
C ALA A 73 -21.36 6.78 12.37
N GLY A 74 -20.79 7.99 12.28
CA GLY A 74 -20.56 8.88 13.42
C GLY A 74 -19.17 8.79 14.07
N GLY A 75 -18.23 8.01 13.51
CA GLY A 75 -16.88 7.84 14.06
C GLY A 75 -15.87 8.95 13.71
N GLY A 76 -16.29 10.01 13.01
CA GLY A 76 -15.42 11.10 12.56
C GLY A 76 -14.59 10.77 11.31
N GLY A 77 -13.96 11.78 10.68
CA GLY A 77 -13.12 11.62 9.47
C GLY A 77 -13.73 12.21 8.18
N ILE A 78 -13.22 11.78 7.01
CA ILE A 78 -13.61 12.34 5.70
C ILE A 78 -15.11 12.14 5.43
N GLY A 79 -15.67 10.98 5.77
CA GLY A 79 -17.10 10.70 5.60
C GLY A 79 -17.99 11.58 6.50
N PHE A 80 -17.52 11.95 7.68
CA PHE A 80 -18.25 12.84 8.59
C PHE A 80 -18.32 14.26 8.04
N LEU A 81 -17.19 14.78 7.53
CA LEU A 81 -17.14 16.09 6.86
C LEU A 81 -18.04 16.11 5.62
N LEU A 82 -18.05 15.01 4.84
CA LEU A 82 -18.91 14.88 3.68
C LEU A 82 -20.40 14.92 4.06
N GLN A 83 -20.81 14.10 5.04
CA GLN A 83 -22.18 14.08 5.54
C GLN A 83 -22.61 15.44 6.12
N GLN A 84 -21.73 16.12 6.86
CA GLN A 84 -22.00 17.45 7.41
C GLN A 84 -22.27 18.48 6.30
N ASN A 85 -21.44 18.50 5.25
CA ASN A 85 -21.64 19.44 4.14
C ASN A 85 -22.89 19.12 3.31
N ILE A 86 -23.25 17.84 3.15
CA ILE A 86 -24.50 17.42 2.52
C ILE A 86 -25.72 17.86 3.35
N ASN A 87 -25.69 17.65 4.67
CA ASN A 87 -26.77 18.08 5.57
C ASN A 87 -26.97 19.60 5.58
N LEU A 88 -25.89 20.37 5.39
CA LEU A 88 -25.94 21.83 5.29
C LEU A 88 -26.32 22.35 3.90
N LEU A 89 -26.67 21.46 2.95
CA LEU A 89 -26.95 21.79 1.54
C LEU A 89 -25.76 22.49 0.82
N ASN A 90 -24.56 22.42 1.40
CA ASN A 90 -23.34 23.03 0.88
C ASN A 90 -22.63 22.07 -0.09
N TYR A 91 -23.29 21.76 -1.20
CA TYR A 91 -22.78 20.85 -2.23
C TYR A 91 -21.48 21.31 -2.88
N ARG A 92 -21.17 22.61 -2.84
CA ARG A 92 -19.90 23.18 -3.34
C ARG A 92 -18.69 22.78 -2.49
N ALA A 93 -18.88 22.53 -1.19
CA ALA A 93 -17.83 22.05 -0.30
C ALA A 93 -17.81 20.51 -0.20
N ALA A 94 -18.94 19.85 -0.48
CA ALA A 94 -19.06 18.39 -0.50
C ALA A 94 -18.53 17.75 -1.80
N SER A 95 -18.81 18.36 -2.95
CA SER A 95 -18.10 18.04 -4.20
C SER A 95 -16.83 18.86 -4.17
N ALA A 96 -15.66 18.23 -4.03
CA ALA A 96 -14.38 18.90 -4.16
C ALA A 96 -14.25 19.45 -5.60
N GLN A 97 -14.90 20.58 -5.87
CA GLN A 97 -14.79 21.31 -7.12
C GLN A 97 -13.45 22.04 -7.08
N ILE A 98 -12.46 21.41 -7.73
CA ILE A 98 -11.46 22.14 -8.50
C ILE A 98 -12.16 22.66 -9.76
#